data_AF-A0A2R8Y7P8-F1
#
_entry.id   AF-A0A2R8Y7P8-F1
#
_cell.length_a   1.000
_cell.length_b   1.000
_cell.length_c   1.000
_cell.angle_alpha   90.00
_cell.angle_beta   90.00
_cell.angle_gamma   90.00
#
_symmetry.space_group_name_H-M   'P 1'
#
loop_
_entity.id
_entity.type
_entity.pdbx_description
1 polymer ?
#
loop_
_entity_poly.entity_id
_entity_poly.type
_entity_poly.pdbx_seq_one_letter_code
_entity_poly.pdbx_strand_id
1 'polypeptide(L)'
;MMDEPWWEGRVASDVHCTLREKELKLPTFRAHSPLLKSRRFFVDILTLLSSHCQLCPAARHLAVYLLDHFMDRYNVTTSKQLYTVAVSCLLLAT
;
A
#
# COMPACT_ATOMS: atom_id res chain seq x y z
N MET A 1 -10.48 32.29 20.91
CA MET A 1 -10.62 30.91 21.39
C MET A 1 -9.73 30.09 20.48
N MET A 2 -8.54 29.69 20.92
CA MET A 2 -7.71 28.79 20.12
C MET A 2 -8.34 27.42 20.26
N ASP A 3 -8.81 26.84 19.15
CA ASP A 3 -9.25 25.46 19.12
C ASP A 3 -8.10 24.58 19.63
N GLU A 4 -8.42 23.71 20.59
CA GLU A 4 -7.50 22.72 21.14
C GLU A 4 -6.89 21.89 19.99
N PRO A 5 -5.59 21.55 20.02
CA PRO A 5 -4.97 20.87 18.90
C PRO A 5 -5.67 19.56 18.59
N TRP A 6 -6.06 19.33 17.32
CA TRP A 6 -6.87 18.17 16.94
C TRP A 6 -6.23 16.82 17.32
N TRP A 7 -4.90 16.77 17.42
CA TRP A 7 -4.12 15.59 17.77
C TRP A 7 -4.11 15.27 19.27
N GLU A 8 -4.56 16.17 20.13
CA GLU A 8 -4.63 15.98 21.60
C GLU A 8 -6.02 15.52 22.06
N GLY A 9 -7.01 15.51 21.16
CA GLY A 9 -8.36 15.07 21.46
C GLY A 9 -8.47 13.54 21.62
N ARG A 10 -9.42 13.10 22.44
CA ARG A 10 -9.74 11.66 22.64
C ARG A 10 -9.94 10.90 21.32
N VAL A 11 -10.57 11.53 20.33
CA VAL A 11 -10.81 10.92 19.01
C VAL A 11 -9.50 10.57 18.31
N ALA A 12 -8.47 11.42 18.38
CA ALA A 12 -7.17 11.14 17.77
C ALA A 12 -6.48 9.94 18.43
N SER A 13 -6.56 9.84 19.76
CA SER A 13 -6.08 8.68 20.53
C SER A 13 -6.82 7.39 20.14
N ASP A 14 -8.15 7.45 20.06
CA ASP A 14 -8.98 6.29 19.72
C ASP A 14 -8.71 5.80 18.29
N VAL A 15 -8.59 6.74 17.33
CA VAL A 15 -8.20 6.44 15.95
C VAL A 15 -6.82 5.80 15.90
N HIS A 16 -5.84 6.36 16.61
CA HIS A 16 -4.49 5.81 16.65
C HIS A 16 -4.46 4.39 17.21
N CYS A 17 -5.09 4.16 18.37
CA CYS A 17 -5.15 2.85 19.00
C CYS A 17 -5.80 1.82 18.06
N THR A 18 -6.93 2.19 17.46
CA THR A 18 -7.66 1.33 16.52
C THR A 18 -6.83 0.98 15.29
N LEU A 19 -6.19 1.98 14.67
CA LEU A 19 -5.34 1.75 13.49
C LEU A 19 -4.14 0.87 13.84
N ARG A 20 -3.52 1.10 15.00
CA ARG A 20 -2.39 0.30 15.47
C ARG A 20 -2.77 -1.16 15.69
N GLU A 21 -3.91 -1.41 16.33
CA GLU A 21 -4.42 -2.78 16.49
C GLU A 21 -4.70 -3.47 15.15
N LYS A 22 -5.20 -2.73 14.16
CA LYS A 22 -5.47 -3.26 12.82
C LYS A 22 -4.17 -3.58 12.09
N GLU A 23 -3.17 -2.71 12.17
CA GLU A 23 -1.83 -2.94 11.59
C GLU A 23 -1.21 -4.24 12.11
N LEU A 24 -1.29 -4.49 13.42
CA LEU A 24 -0.76 -5.71 14.04
C LEU A 24 -1.47 -7.00 13.58
N LYS A 25 -2.70 -6.88 13.10
CA LYS A 25 -3.51 -7.99 12.59
C LYS A 25 -3.39 -8.17 11.07
N LEU A 26 -2.65 -7.31 10.37
CA LEU A 26 -2.45 -7.46 8.94
C LEU A 26 -1.66 -8.74 8.63
N PRO A 27 -1.93 -9.39 7.49
CA PRO A 27 -1.14 -10.52 7.02
C PRO A 27 0.36 -10.21 7.02
N THR A 28 1.17 -11.17 7.50
CA THR A 28 2.62 -11.01 7.50
C THR A 28 3.15 -11.08 6.07
N PHE A 29 3.87 -10.04 5.63
CA PHE A 29 4.66 -10.10 4.41
C PHE A 29 5.96 -10.86 4.69
N ARG A 30 6.14 -12.00 4.03
CA ARG A 30 7.23 -12.92 4.34
C ARG A 30 8.44 -12.78 3.42
N ALA A 31 8.33 -11.98 2.36
CA ALA A 31 9.40 -11.72 1.41
C ALA A 31 10.07 -12.99 0.85
N HIS A 32 9.28 -14.03 0.53
CA HIS A 32 9.82 -15.28 -0.03
C HIS A 32 9.86 -15.30 -1.57
N SER A 33 9.20 -14.34 -2.22
CA SER A 33 9.01 -14.37 -3.66
C SER A 33 10.31 -14.10 -4.43
N PRO A 34 10.65 -14.90 -5.46
CA PRO A 34 11.77 -14.58 -6.35
C PRO A 34 11.57 -13.26 -7.11
N LEU A 35 10.32 -12.76 -7.16
CA LEU A 35 9.94 -11.52 -7.82
C LEU A 35 10.31 -10.26 -7.02
N LEU A 36 10.82 -10.39 -5.80
CA LEU A 36 11.23 -9.21 -5.00
C LEU A 36 12.29 -8.35 -5.68
N LYS A 37 13.11 -8.93 -6.55
CA LYS A 37 14.10 -8.16 -7.33
C LYS A 37 13.45 -7.15 -8.27
N SER A 38 12.24 -7.42 -8.77
CA SER A 38 11.49 -6.49 -9.62
C SER A 38 10.56 -5.56 -8.83
N ARG A 39 10.45 -5.73 -7.50
CA ARG A 39 9.60 -4.90 -6.65
C ARG A 39 9.88 -3.41 -6.84
N ARG A 40 11.15 -2.99 -6.78
CA ARG A 40 11.55 -1.59 -6.95
C ARG A 40 11.00 -1.01 -8.26
N PHE A 41 11.16 -1.75 -9.34
CA PHE A 41 10.67 -1.36 -10.66
C PHE A 41 9.16 -1.12 -10.68
N PHE A 42 8.36 -2.00 -10.06
CA PHE A 42 6.91 -1.82 -9.98
C PHE A 42 6.48 -0.70 -9.03
N VAL A 43 7.18 -0.52 -7.90
CA VAL A 43 6.93 0.60 -6.98
C VAL A 43 7.20 1.94 -7.67
N ASP A 44 8.26 2.03 -8.48
CA ASP A 44 8.58 3.23 -9.25
C ASP A 44 7.47 3.53 -10.29
N ILE A 45 6.96 2.50 -10.99
CA ILE A 45 5.83 2.63 -11.91
C ILE A 45 4.56 3.09 -11.18
N LEU A 46 4.21 2.46 -10.05
CA LEU A 46 3.04 2.83 -9.26
C LEU A 46 3.14 4.27 -8.77
N THR A 47 4.34 4.72 -8.38
CA THR A 47 4.60 6.09 -7.96
C THR A 47 4.42 7.08 -9.10
N LEU A 48 4.93 6.74 -10.29
CA LEU A 48 4.77 7.53 -11.50
C LEU A 48 3.29 7.65 -11.89
N LEU A 49 2.57 6.53 -11.99
CA LEU A 49 1.15 6.49 -12.33
C LEU A 49 0.30 7.24 -11.30
N SER A 50 0.55 7.00 -10.01
CA SER A 50 -0.14 7.70 -8.92
C SER A 50 0.05 9.22 -9.00
N SER A 51 1.26 9.68 -9.33
CA SER A 51 1.55 11.11 -9.49
C SER A 51 0.85 11.69 -10.73
N HIS A 52 0.85 10.97 -11.85
CA HIS A 52 0.15 11.38 -13.06
C HIS A 52 -1.36 11.47 -12.87
N CYS A 53 -1.95 10.54 -12.12
CA CYS A 53 -3.37 10.52 -11.79
C CYS A 53 -3.74 11.40 -10.58
N GLN A 54 -2.78 12.13 -10.00
CA GLN A 54 -2.97 12.97 -8.80
C GLN A 54 -3.59 12.21 -7.60
N LEU A 55 -3.25 10.93 -7.45
CA LEU A 55 -3.76 10.11 -6.35
C LEU A 55 -3.09 10.49 -5.03
N CYS A 56 -3.84 10.37 -3.93
CA CYS A 56 -3.32 10.67 -2.61
C CYS A 56 -2.21 9.67 -2.19
N PRO A 57 -1.30 10.08 -1.28
CA PRO A 57 -0.24 9.19 -0.80
C PRO A 57 -0.76 7.88 -0.18
N ALA A 58 -1.93 7.93 0.48
CA ALA A 58 -2.55 6.75 1.08
C ALA A 58 -2.94 5.70 0.04
N ALA A 59 -3.53 6.11 -1.09
CA ALA A 59 -3.86 5.23 -2.21
C ALA A 59 -2.60 4.55 -2.78
N ARG A 60 -1.50 5.30 -2.92
CA ARG A 60 -0.21 4.74 -3.35
C ARG A 60 0.32 3.69 -2.38
N HIS A 61 0.30 3.98 -1.08
CA HIS A 61 0.74 3.03 -0.06
C HIS A 61 -0.10 1.76 -0.06
N LEU A 62 -1.43 1.89 -0.21
CA LEU A 62 -2.33 0.75 -0.30
C LEU A 62 -2.06 -0.09 -1.56
N ALA A 63 -1.83 0.54 -2.71
CA ALA A 63 -1.49 -0.17 -3.95
C ALA A 63 -0.18 -0.97 -3.82
N VAL A 64 0.85 -0.39 -3.20
CA VAL A 64 2.13 -1.07 -2.93
C VAL A 64 1.94 -2.24 -1.96
N TYR A 65 1.18 -2.04 -0.89
CA TYR A 65 0.85 -3.10 0.07
C TYR A 65 0.15 -4.29 -0.61
N LEU A 66 -0.85 -4.03 -1.46
CA LEU A 66 -1.56 -5.07 -2.20
C LEU A 66 -0.63 -5.82 -3.16
N LEU A 67 0.23 -5.10 -3.88
CA LEU A 67 1.19 -5.69 -4.81
C LEU A 67 2.19 -6.60 -4.08
N ASP A 68 2.75 -6.14 -2.96
CA ASP A 68 3.70 -6.90 -2.15
C ASP A 68 3.08 -8.22 -1.66
N HIS A 69 1.86 -8.17 -1.14
CA HIS A 69 1.16 -9.38 -0.70
C HIS A 69 0.79 -10.32 -1.83
N PHE A 70 0.45 -9.78 -3.00
CA PHE A 70 0.18 -10.60 -4.18
C PHE A 70 1.45 -11.32 -4.64
N MET A 71 2.56 -10.59 -4.78
CA MET A 71 3.84 -11.17 -5.19
C MET A 71 4.37 -12.20 -4.20
N ASP A 72 4.12 -12.02 -2.89
CA ASP A 72 4.55 -12.96 -1.85
C ASP A 72 3.74 -14.27 -1.83
N ARG A 73 2.48 -14.23 -2.26
CA ARG A 73 1.59 -15.42 -2.25
C ARG A 73 1.53 -16.16 -3.57
N TYR A 74 1.75 -15.48 -4.70
CA TYR A 74 1.56 -16.04 -6.03
C TYR A 74 2.86 -16.07 -6.83
N ASN A 75 3.15 -17.21 -7.43
CA ASN A 75 4.29 -17.36 -8.34
C ASN A 75 3.89 -16.92 -9.76
N VAL A 76 4.07 -15.64 -10.05
CA VAL A 76 3.81 -15.09 -11.39
C VAL A 76 5.07 -15.24 -12.24
N THR A 77 4.99 -16.05 -13.29
CA THR A 77 6.14 -16.36 -14.15
C THR A 77 6.38 -15.33 -15.24
N THR A 78 5.38 -14.50 -15.58
CA THR A 78 5.47 -13.57 -16.72
C THR A 78 5.42 -12.11 -16.29
N SER A 79 6.41 -11.32 -16.74
CA SER A 79 6.50 -9.88 -16.44
C SER A 79 5.26 -9.09 -16.86
N LYS A 80 4.64 -9.41 -18.01
CA LYS A 80 3.41 -8.77 -18.49
C LYS A 80 2.24 -8.88 -17.50
N GLN A 81 2.09 -10.03 -16.85
CA GLN A 81 1.04 -10.24 -15.85
C GLN A 81 1.25 -9.36 -14.62
N LEU A 82 2.51 -9.14 -14.22
CA LEU A 82 2.83 -8.27 -13.08
C LEU A 82 2.49 -6.80 -13.34
N TYR A 83 2.60 -6.31 -14.59
CA TYR A 83 2.11 -4.97 -14.93
C TYR A 83 0.60 -4.86 -14.76
N THR A 84 -0.15 -5.86 -15.26
CA THR A 84 -1.61 -5.90 -15.09
C THR A 84 -1.97 -5.90 -13.61
N VAL A 85 -1.29 -6.73 -12.80
CA VAL A 85 -1.49 -6.78 -11.35
C VAL A 85 -1.20 -5.42 -10.70
N ALA A 86 -0.07 -4.78 -11.01
CA ALA A 86 0.27 -3.48 -10.44
C ALA A 86 -0.81 -2.43 -10.76
N VAL A 87 -1.27 -2.35 -12.01
CA VAL A 87 -2.34 -1.42 -12.39
C VAL A 87 -3.65 -1.78 -11.67
N SER A 88 -4.00 -3.06 -11.54
CA SER A 88 -5.17 -3.49 -10.76
C SER A 88 -5.05 -3.11 -9.28
N CYS A 89 -3.88 -3.25 -8.67
CA CYS A 89 -3.64 -2.80 -7.29
C CYS A 89 -3.83 -1.29 -7.15
N LEU A 90 -3.42 -0.50 -8.15
CA LEU A 90 -3.65 0.94 -8.16
C LEU A 90 -5.15 1.28 -8.27
N LEU A 91 -5.87 0.63 -9.19
CA LEU A 91 -7.31 0.82 -9.38
C LEU A 91 -8.14 0.42 -8.14
N LEU A 92 -7.71 -0.59 -7.39
CA LEU A 92 -8.36 -0.99 -6.14
C LEU A 92 -8.09 0.00 -5.00
N ALA A 93 -7.05 0.83 -5.12
CA ALA A 93 -6.62 1.75 -4.08
C ALA A 93 -7.10 3.20 -4.29
N THR A 94 -7.69 3.51 -5.44
CA THR A 94 -8.35 4.80 -5.76
C THR A 94 -9.79 4.83 -5.30
#